data_AF-A0A7C6C2U5-F1
#
_entry.id   AF-A0A7C6C2U5-F1
#
_cell.length_a   1.000
_cell.length_b   1.000
_cell.length_c   1.000
_cell.angle_alpha   90.00
_cell.angle_beta   90.00
_cell.angle_gamma   90.00
#
_symmetry.space_group_name_H-M   'P 1'
#
loop_
_entity.id
_entity.type
_entity.pdbx_description
1 polymer ?
#
loop_
_entity_poly.entity_id
_entity_poly.type
_entity_poly.pdbx_seq_one_letter_code
_entity_poly.pdbx_strand_id
1 'polypeptide(L)'
;MLSSIGMTIQSIDTSIAANTTISHKHRATELDVIRGFAIFLTIVHHFMYDVHYIFGYPSFSWLFGKAMESFYHLPGYIIFLGVSGVSSSFSRNNLKRSGRLALISIGLTLITSIISIVTKSDYYILWQMLHCLAFSTMLNGLFERTALKEKTKIVILLLTGFLVVFYLPHIIRTFKLDSKGSPLLLPFGIGHLRPEVPAMIDYLPLIPYSGCFFVGVALGKIIYPDGKVQKPYCTGKVFKPLAFMGRHSLLIYAIHQPLLIALIWLWTKIF
;
A
#
# COMPACT_ATOMS: atom_id res chain seq x y z
N MET A 1 50.79 -32.86 -65.65
CA MET A 1 49.74 -31.93 -66.15
C MET A 1 48.59 -32.01 -65.15
N LEU A 2 48.34 -30.87 -64.50
CA LEU A 2 47.30 -30.45 -63.52
C LEU A 2 46.09 -31.38 -63.25
N SER A 3 45.71 -31.54 -61.97
CA SER A 3 44.47 -30.97 -61.40
C SER A 3 44.15 -31.52 -60.00
N SER A 4 43.99 -30.63 -59.03
CA SER A 4 43.58 -30.89 -57.64
C SER A 4 42.11 -31.26 -57.50
N ILE A 5 41.78 -32.11 -56.52
CA ILE A 5 40.44 -32.17 -55.91
C ILE A 5 40.64 -32.18 -54.38
N GLY A 6 40.19 -31.11 -53.74
CA GLY A 6 40.04 -31.03 -52.29
C GLY A 6 38.60 -31.37 -51.88
N MET A 7 38.42 -31.96 -50.69
CA MET A 7 37.20 -31.93 -49.88
C MET A 7 37.58 -32.37 -48.46
N THR A 8 37.84 -31.44 -47.55
CA THR A 8 36.90 -30.86 -46.55
C THR A 8 36.56 -31.83 -45.42
N ILE A 9 37.22 -31.60 -44.29
CA ILE A 9 36.98 -32.19 -42.98
C ILE A 9 35.60 -31.74 -42.49
N GLN A 10 34.66 -32.67 -42.27
CA GLN A 10 33.41 -32.38 -41.57
C GLN A 10 33.65 -32.35 -40.07
N SER A 11 33.52 -31.15 -39.51
CA SER A 11 33.51 -30.87 -38.07
C SER A 11 32.21 -31.36 -37.41
N ILE A 12 32.40 -31.83 -36.18
CA ILE A 12 31.43 -32.29 -35.19
C ILE A 12 30.31 -31.26 -34.94
N ASP A 13 29.04 -31.66 -35.05
CA ASP A 13 27.91 -30.91 -34.50
C ASP A 13 27.36 -31.60 -33.24
N THR A 14 27.94 -31.20 -32.11
CA THR A 14 27.35 -31.36 -30.77
C THR A 14 26.12 -30.47 -30.65
N SER A 15 24.93 -31.02 -30.88
CA SER A 15 23.65 -30.39 -30.51
C SER A 15 22.98 -31.15 -29.37
N ILE A 16 23.63 -31.19 -28.21
CA ILE A 16 22.92 -31.38 -26.94
C ILE A 16 22.21 -30.06 -26.66
N ALA A 17 21.00 -29.92 -27.23
CA ALA A 17 20.10 -28.83 -26.91
C ALA A 17 19.76 -28.92 -25.42
N ALA A 18 20.38 -28.06 -24.62
CA ALA A 18 19.98 -27.80 -23.25
C ALA A 18 18.53 -27.29 -23.27
N ASN A 19 17.59 -28.17 -22.90
CA ASN A 19 16.23 -27.78 -22.54
C ASN A 19 16.28 -26.97 -21.25
N THR A 20 16.65 -25.69 -21.34
CA THR A 20 16.38 -24.70 -20.30
C THR A 20 14.88 -24.46 -20.30
N THR A 21 14.16 -25.26 -19.51
CA THR A 21 12.77 -24.96 -19.17
C THR A 21 12.73 -23.57 -18.56
N ILE A 22 12.22 -22.59 -19.31
CA ILE A 22 11.97 -21.24 -18.81
C ILE A 22 10.93 -21.39 -17.71
N SER A 23 11.37 -21.43 -16.45
CA SER A 23 10.49 -21.42 -15.29
C SER A 23 9.76 -20.07 -15.30
N HIS A 24 8.53 -20.06 -15.80
CA HIS A 24 7.69 -18.87 -15.76
C HIS A 24 7.48 -18.48 -14.30
N LYS A 25 7.96 -17.29 -13.92
CA LYS A 25 7.75 -16.76 -12.57
C LYS A 25 6.25 -16.57 -12.34
N HIS A 26 5.67 -17.43 -11.51
CA HIS A 26 4.28 -17.30 -11.13
C HIS A 26 4.03 -15.97 -10.40
N ARG A 27 2.85 -15.38 -10.65
CA ARG A 27 2.39 -14.15 -10.02
C ARG A 27 1.47 -14.49 -8.85
N ALA A 28 1.66 -13.79 -7.72
CA ALA A 28 0.85 -13.93 -6.52
C ALA A 28 -0.51 -13.24 -6.74
N THR A 29 -1.44 -13.94 -7.39
CA THR A 29 -2.73 -13.40 -7.80
C THR A 29 -3.64 -13.17 -6.59
N GLU A 30 -3.52 -14.00 -5.57
CA GLU A 30 -4.14 -13.83 -4.26
C GLU A 30 -3.83 -12.48 -3.62
N LEU A 31 -2.59 -11.99 -3.71
CA LEU A 31 -2.22 -10.68 -3.16
C LEU A 31 -2.87 -9.53 -3.94
N ASP A 32 -3.00 -9.67 -5.25
CA ASP A 32 -3.71 -8.70 -6.07
C ASP A 32 -5.22 -8.73 -5.75
N VAL A 33 -5.83 -9.89 -5.53
CA VAL A 33 -7.25 -9.99 -5.14
C VAL A 33 -7.50 -9.32 -3.79
N ILE A 34 -6.68 -9.61 -2.78
CA ILE A 34 -6.85 -9.04 -1.44
C ILE A 34 -6.62 -7.52 -1.47
N ARG A 35 -5.59 -7.04 -2.21
CA ARG A 35 -5.35 -5.60 -2.38
C ARG A 35 -6.51 -4.92 -3.12
N GLY A 36 -7.05 -5.56 -4.15
CA GLY A 36 -8.20 -5.07 -4.89
C GLY A 36 -9.46 -4.98 -4.04
N PHE A 37 -9.67 -5.97 -3.17
CA PHE A 37 -10.76 -5.94 -2.19
C PHE A 37 -10.62 -4.77 -1.20
N ALA A 38 -9.41 -4.54 -0.67
CA ALA A 38 -9.16 -3.40 0.22
C ALA A 38 -9.41 -2.05 -0.48
N ILE A 39 -8.94 -1.88 -1.73
CA ILE A 39 -9.22 -0.67 -2.52
C ILE A 39 -10.71 -0.51 -2.81
N PHE A 40 -11.42 -1.60 -3.12
CA PHE A 40 -12.87 -1.55 -3.33
C PHE A 40 -13.59 -1.03 -2.07
N LEU A 41 -13.22 -1.52 -0.89
CA LEU A 41 -13.76 -1.01 0.37
C LEU A 41 -13.43 0.48 0.58
N THR A 42 -12.22 0.92 0.23
CA THR A 42 -11.86 2.35 0.28
C THR A 42 -12.73 3.21 -0.64
N ILE A 43 -13.02 2.74 -1.87
CA ILE A 43 -13.88 3.46 -2.82
C ILE A 43 -15.31 3.58 -2.28
N VAL A 44 -15.85 2.47 -1.76
CA VAL A 44 -17.21 2.44 -1.20
C VAL A 44 -17.31 3.37 0.03
N HIS A 45 -16.28 3.38 0.88
CA HIS A 45 -16.20 4.32 2.01
C HIS A 45 -16.24 5.77 1.56
N HIS A 46 -15.36 6.16 0.64
CA HIS A 46 -15.30 7.55 0.15
C HIS A 46 -16.59 7.95 -0.56
N PHE A 47 -17.22 7.05 -1.31
CA PHE A 47 -18.54 7.33 -1.88
C PHE A 47 -19.58 7.67 -0.80
N MET A 48 -19.68 6.86 0.25
CA MET A 48 -20.61 7.12 1.36
C MET A 48 -20.26 8.41 2.11
N TYR A 49 -18.96 8.67 2.32
CA TYR A 49 -18.47 9.91 2.92
C TYR A 49 -18.85 11.13 2.10
N ASP A 50 -18.58 11.11 0.80
CA ASP A 50 -18.84 12.23 -0.11
C ASP A 50 -20.33 12.55 -0.14
N VAL A 51 -21.19 11.53 -0.28
CA VAL A 51 -22.65 11.70 -0.30
C VAL A 51 -23.14 12.40 0.98
N HIS A 52 -22.66 11.99 2.15
CA HIS A 52 -23.12 12.53 3.42
C HIS A 52 -22.49 13.88 3.77
N TYR A 53 -21.15 13.95 3.76
CA TYR A 53 -20.39 15.05 4.34
C TYR A 53 -19.99 16.12 3.32
N ILE A 54 -19.74 15.75 2.06
CA ILE A 54 -19.37 16.73 1.02
C ILE A 54 -20.62 17.30 0.36
N PHE A 55 -21.59 16.45 0.02
CA PHE A 55 -22.81 16.85 -0.69
C PHE A 55 -24.03 17.05 0.22
N GLY A 56 -23.95 16.69 1.50
CA GLY A 56 -24.97 17.04 2.51
C GLY A 56 -26.25 16.19 2.47
N TYR A 57 -26.25 15.03 1.81
CA TYR A 57 -27.42 14.15 1.80
C TYR A 57 -27.54 13.37 3.12
N PRO A 58 -28.75 13.19 3.69
CA PRO A 58 -28.94 12.55 4.99
C PRO A 58 -28.70 11.02 5.02
N SER A 59 -28.13 10.45 3.95
CA SER A 59 -27.76 9.04 3.83
C SER A 59 -26.43 8.75 4.51
N PHE A 60 -26.21 7.52 4.98
CA PHE A 60 -24.93 7.05 5.52
C PHE A 60 -24.40 7.76 6.80
N SER A 61 -25.26 8.43 7.57
CA SER A 61 -24.87 9.05 8.86
C SER A 61 -24.26 8.07 9.88
N TRP A 62 -24.55 6.77 9.75
CA TRP A 62 -24.01 5.69 10.57
C TRP A 62 -22.56 5.31 10.23
N LEU A 63 -21.97 5.86 9.16
CA LEU A 63 -20.64 5.52 8.65
C LEU A 63 -19.54 5.72 9.71
N PHE A 64 -19.68 6.73 10.57
CA PHE A 64 -18.71 7.02 11.64
C PHE A 64 -19.12 6.48 13.01
N GLY A 65 -20.12 5.60 13.05
CA GLY A 65 -20.46 4.87 14.27
C GLY A 65 -19.32 3.94 14.70
N LYS A 66 -19.18 3.70 16.01
CA LYS A 66 -18.14 2.82 16.58
C LYS A 66 -18.10 1.42 15.94
N ALA A 67 -19.26 0.91 15.52
CA ALA A 67 -19.37 -0.36 14.82
C ALA A 67 -18.66 -0.32 13.46
N MET A 68 -18.88 0.71 12.64
CA MET A 68 -18.23 0.82 11.33
C MET A 68 -16.73 1.06 11.45
N GLU A 69 -16.31 1.87 12.43
CA GLU A 69 -14.88 2.06 12.72
C GLU A 69 -14.17 0.72 12.98
N SER A 70 -14.81 -0.15 13.78
CA SER A 70 -14.22 -1.44 14.19
C SER A 70 -14.33 -2.53 13.13
N PHE A 71 -15.43 -2.59 12.38
CA PHE A 71 -15.72 -3.69 11.45
C PHE A 71 -15.37 -3.37 9.99
N TYR A 72 -15.25 -2.09 9.63
CA TYR A 72 -15.03 -1.67 8.25
C TYR A 72 -13.69 -0.93 8.09
N HIS A 73 -13.50 0.20 8.79
CA HIS A 73 -12.32 1.07 8.58
C HIS A 73 -11.03 0.37 9.02
N LEU A 74 -10.99 -0.09 10.28
CA LEU A 74 -9.80 -0.70 10.86
C LEU A 74 -9.34 -1.96 10.07
N PRO A 75 -10.21 -2.93 9.75
CA PRO A 75 -9.81 -4.08 8.93
C PRO A 75 -9.33 -3.68 7.54
N GLY A 76 -9.96 -2.67 6.90
CA GLY A 76 -9.53 -2.16 5.60
C GLY A 76 -8.08 -1.68 5.60
N TYR A 77 -7.70 -0.88 6.60
CA TYR A 77 -6.33 -0.38 6.76
C TYR A 77 -5.34 -1.52 7.06
N ILE A 78 -5.69 -2.42 7.98
CA ILE A 78 -4.84 -3.56 8.35
C ILE A 78 -4.56 -4.46 7.14
N ILE A 79 -5.60 -4.82 6.39
CA ILE A 79 -5.49 -5.66 5.19
C ILE A 79 -4.61 -4.96 4.14
N PHE A 80 -4.89 -3.68 3.84
CA PHE A 80 -4.16 -2.95 2.82
C PHE A 80 -2.68 -2.82 3.14
N LEU A 81 -2.34 -2.44 4.37
CA LEU A 81 -0.95 -2.28 4.81
C LEU A 81 -0.23 -3.61 4.97
N GLY A 82 -0.90 -4.62 5.53
CA GLY A 82 -0.36 -5.98 5.66
C GLY A 82 -0.01 -6.58 4.30
N VAL A 83 -0.94 -6.55 3.34
CA VAL A 83 -0.69 -7.02 1.97
C VAL A 83 0.38 -6.20 1.29
N SER A 84 0.44 -4.89 1.52
CA SER A 84 1.51 -4.04 0.98
C SER A 84 2.88 -4.40 1.55
N GLY A 85 2.94 -4.80 2.82
CA GLY A 85 4.11 -5.39 3.49
C GLY A 85 4.54 -6.68 2.82
N VAL A 86 3.62 -7.66 2.68
CA VAL A 86 3.87 -8.94 1.99
C VAL A 86 4.40 -8.71 0.58
N SER A 87 3.81 -7.73 -0.13
CA SER A 87 4.18 -7.39 -1.50
C SER A 87 5.60 -6.84 -1.62
N SER A 88 6.21 -6.36 -0.52
CA SER A 88 7.57 -5.83 -0.51
C SER A 88 8.63 -6.91 -0.74
N SER A 89 8.31 -8.19 -0.46
CA SER A 89 9.20 -9.33 -0.77
C SER A 89 9.38 -9.57 -2.26
N PHE A 90 8.48 -9.09 -3.11
CA PHE A 90 8.58 -9.21 -4.58
C PHE A 90 9.26 -8.02 -5.25
N SER A 91 9.53 -6.96 -4.49
CA SER A 91 10.12 -5.73 -5.01
C SER A 91 11.62 -5.89 -5.20
N ARG A 92 12.12 -5.53 -6.39
CA ARG A 92 13.58 -5.53 -6.66
C ARG A 92 14.32 -4.47 -5.84
N ASN A 93 13.68 -3.33 -5.59
CA ASN A 93 14.27 -2.23 -4.84
C ASN A 93 13.18 -1.46 -4.09
N ASN A 94 13.03 -1.76 -2.79
CA ASN A 94 12.05 -1.12 -1.93
C ASN A 94 12.33 0.36 -1.71
N LEU A 95 13.58 0.83 -1.74
CA LEU A 95 13.89 2.25 -1.60
C LEU A 95 13.46 3.06 -2.84
N LYS A 96 13.67 2.54 -4.05
CA LYS A 96 13.16 3.16 -5.28
C LYS A 96 11.63 3.16 -5.32
N ARG A 97 10.99 2.09 -4.81
CA ARG A 97 9.53 2.05 -4.64
C ARG A 97 9.05 3.10 -3.64
N SER A 98 9.72 3.22 -2.49
CA SER A 98 9.44 4.21 -1.47
C SER A 98 9.54 5.64 -2.03
N GLY A 99 10.61 5.97 -2.75
CA GLY A 99 10.79 7.30 -3.35
C GLY A 99 9.66 7.69 -4.31
N ARG A 100 9.18 6.74 -5.12
CA ARG A 100 8.00 6.97 -6.00
C ARG A 100 6.73 7.23 -5.19
N LEU A 101 6.50 6.44 -4.13
CA LEU A 101 5.33 6.63 -3.27
C LEU A 101 5.39 7.98 -2.53
N ALA A 102 6.56 8.37 -2.03
CA ALA A 102 6.78 9.65 -1.36
C ALA A 102 6.54 10.83 -2.31
N LEU A 103 7.02 10.74 -3.57
CA LEU A 103 6.78 11.78 -4.57
C LEU A 103 5.26 11.97 -4.82
N ILE A 104 4.53 10.87 -4.99
CA ILE A 104 3.08 10.90 -5.21
C ILE A 104 2.36 11.46 -3.98
N SER A 105 2.75 11.03 -2.77
CA SER A 105 2.10 11.48 -1.53
C SER A 105 2.32 12.97 -1.28
N ILE A 106 3.56 13.47 -1.47
CA ILE A 106 3.88 14.89 -1.37
C ILE A 106 3.10 15.69 -2.42
N GLY A 107 3.03 15.19 -3.65
CA GLY A 107 2.25 15.81 -4.73
C GLY A 107 0.76 15.94 -4.37
N LEU A 108 0.15 14.89 -3.82
CA LEU A 108 -1.23 14.93 -3.36
C LEU A 108 -1.43 15.94 -2.24
N THR A 109 -0.56 15.94 -1.23
CA THR A 109 -0.62 16.91 -0.12
C THR A 109 -0.49 18.35 -0.60
N LEU A 110 0.40 18.60 -1.57
CA LEU A 110 0.56 19.93 -2.15
C LEU A 110 -0.72 20.36 -2.88
N ILE A 111 -1.26 19.49 -3.74
CA ILE A 111 -2.49 19.78 -4.50
C ILE A 111 -3.66 20.06 -3.56
N THR A 112 -3.89 19.21 -2.56
CA THR A 112 -5.02 19.37 -1.63
C THR A 112 -4.84 20.59 -0.72
N SER A 113 -3.61 20.92 -0.33
CA SER A 113 -3.32 22.14 0.43
C SER A 113 -3.59 23.39 -0.40
N ILE A 114 -3.20 23.42 -1.68
CA ILE A 114 -3.51 24.53 -2.59
C ILE A 114 -5.02 24.68 -2.76
N ILE A 115 -5.75 23.57 -3.00
CA ILE A 115 -7.21 23.60 -3.11
C ILE A 115 -7.83 24.16 -1.83
N SER A 116 -7.40 23.69 -0.67
CA SER A 116 -7.90 24.15 0.65
C SER A 116 -7.73 25.66 0.81
N ILE A 117 -6.53 26.18 0.51
CA ILE A 117 -6.22 27.61 0.60
C ILE A 117 -7.06 28.44 -0.40
N VAL A 118 -7.15 28.00 -1.66
CA VAL A 118 -7.85 28.73 -2.73
C VAL A 118 -9.37 28.76 -2.49
N THR A 119 -9.93 27.64 -2.07
CA THR A 119 -11.38 27.48 -1.83
C THR A 119 -11.81 27.90 -0.43
N LYS A 120 -10.85 28.25 0.45
CA LYS A 120 -11.08 28.51 1.87
C LYS A 120 -11.86 27.38 2.55
N SER A 121 -11.46 26.14 2.25
CA SER A 121 -12.04 24.92 2.81
C SER A 121 -11.02 24.17 3.66
N ASP A 122 -11.49 23.34 4.58
CA ASP A 122 -10.65 22.52 5.47
C ASP A 122 -10.32 21.14 4.85
N TYR A 123 -9.91 21.13 3.58
CA TYR A 123 -9.62 19.90 2.83
C TYR A 123 -8.15 19.44 2.93
N TYR A 124 -7.52 19.73 4.06
CA TYR A 124 -6.11 19.43 4.27
C TYR A 124 -5.86 17.92 4.35
N ILE A 125 -4.79 17.48 3.66
CA ILE A 125 -4.31 16.09 3.70
C ILE A 125 -2.80 16.13 3.92
N LEU A 126 -2.38 16.23 5.18
CA LEU A 126 -0.96 16.42 5.52
C LEU A 126 -0.21 15.09 5.65
N TRP A 127 -0.87 14.02 6.11
CA TRP A 127 -0.25 12.71 6.31
C TRP A 127 -1.24 11.54 6.09
N GLN A 128 -1.45 11.23 4.81
CA GLN A 128 -2.31 10.16 4.31
C GLN A 128 -1.61 8.79 4.21
N MET A 129 -2.41 7.76 3.91
CA MET A 129 -1.97 6.37 3.70
C MET A 129 -0.69 6.22 2.86
N LEU A 130 -0.53 7.01 1.79
CA LEU A 130 0.67 6.92 0.94
C LEU A 130 1.95 7.39 1.63
N HIS A 131 1.90 8.37 2.54
CA HIS A 131 3.05 8.76 3.36
C HIS A 131 3.43 7.63 4.32
N CYS A 132 2.44 7.07 5.02
CA CYS A 132 2.63 5.90 5.89
C CYS A 132 3.28 4.73 5.12
N LEU A 133 2.77 4.43 3.92
CA LEU A 133 3.27 3.35 3.09
C LEU A 133 4.68 3.63 2.55
N ALA A 134 4.95 4.86 2.10
CA ALA A 134 6.27 5.28 1.64
C ALA A 134 7.29 5.12 2.77
N PHE A 135 7.03 5.71 3.93
CA PHE A 135 7.93 5.65 5.08
C PHE A 135 8.15 4.21 5.57
N SER A 136 7.10 3.41 5.70
CA SER A 136 7.22 2.00 6.10
C SER A 136 8.03 1.18 5.08
N THR A 137 7.84 1.44 3.79
CA THR A 137 8.61 0.80 2.71
C THR A 137 10.07 1.27 2.72
N MET A 138 10.34 2.53 3.05
CA MET A 138 11.69 3.07 3.23
C MET A 138 12.41 2.34 4.36
N LEU A 139 11.80 2.28 5.54
CA LEU A 139 12.36 1.60 6.71
C LEU A 139 12.65 0.13 6.40
N ASN A 140 11.72 -0.56 5.75
CA ASN A 140 11.97 -1.93 5.32
C ASN A 140 13.13 -2.01 4.32
N GLY A 141 13.19 -1.15 3.31
CA GLY A 141 14.27 -1.12 2.33
C GLY A 141 15.65 -0.86 2.94
N LEU A 142 15.73 -0.02 3.99
CA LEU A 142 16.95 0.20 4.76
C LEU A 142 17.30 -1.03 5.62
N PHE A 143 16.29 -1.61 6.28
CA PHE A 143 16.45 -2.80 7.10
C PHE A 143 16.94 -4.01 6.29
N GLU A 144 16.50 -4.16 5.05
CA GLU A 144 16.98 -5.23 4.16
C GLU A 144 18.47 -5.13 3.80
N ARG A 145 19.07 -3.94 3.87
CA ARG A 145 20.50 -3.73 3.60
C ARG A 145 21.41 -4.19 4.74
N THR A 146 20.85 -4.53 5.90
CA THR A 146 21.62 -5.04 7.03
C THR A 146 22.19 -6.43 6.71
N ALA A 147 23.38 -6.73 7.25
CA ALA A 147 24.03 -8.05 7.11
C ALA A 147 23.40 -9.15 8.01
N LEU A 148 22.19 -8.92 8.53
CA LEU A 148 21.50 -9.86 9.41
C LEU A 148 21.00 -11.08 8.62
N LYS A 149 21.01 -12.24 9.28
CA LYS A 149 20.41 -13.46 8.73
C LYS A 149 18.91 -13.27 8.54
N GLU A 150 18.35 -13.87 7.49
CA GLU A 150 16.92 -13.72 7.16
C GLU A 150 15.98 -14.15 8.31
N LYS A 151 16.31 -15.22 9.04
CA LYS A 151 15.53 -15.64 10.22
C LYS A 151 15.52 -14.55 11.30
N THR A 152 16.65 -13.89 11.54
CA THR A 152 16.76 -12.79 12.52
C THR A 152 15.95 -11.58 12.06
N LYS A 153 15.99 -11.25 10.75
CA LYS A 153 15.16 -10.18 10.19
C LYS A 153 13.66 -10.41 10.40
N ILE A 154 13.19 -11.63 10.17
CA ILE A 154 11.78 -12.01 10.39
C ILE A 154 11.38 -11.79 11.85
N VAL A 155 12.19 -12.25 12.81
CA VAL A 155 11.90 -12.08 14.25
C VAL A 155 11.85 -10.60 14.63
N ILE A 156 12.81 -9.79 14.18
CA ILE A 156 12.84 -8.35 14.44
C ILE A 156 11.60 -7.66 13.86
N LEU A 157 11.19 -8.01 12.62
CA LEU A 157 9.99 -7.46 12.00
C LEU A 157 8.71 -7.80 12.77
N LEU A 158 8.57 -9.05 13.24
CA LEU A 158 7.43 -9.48 14.04
C LEU A 158 7.39 -8.78 15.41
N LEU A 159 8.53 -8.69 16.10
CA LEU A 159 8.63 -7.98 17.39
C LEU A 159 8.34 -6.49 17.22
N THR A 160 8.91 -5.85 16.19
CA THR A 160 8.66 -4.44 15.87
C THR A 160 7.19 -4.22 15.54
N GLY A 161 6.60 -5.09 14.72
CA GLY A 161 5.19 -5.06 14.39
C GLY A 161 4.30 -5.18 15.63
N PHE A 162 4.59 -6.12 16.52
CA PHE A 162 3.89 -6.30 17.78
C PHE A 162 3.97 -5.05 18.68
N LEU A 163 5.17 -4.49 18.87
CA LEU A 163 5.37 -3.29 19.69
C LEU A 163 4.63 -2.07 19.12
N VAL A 164 4.68 -1.87 17.80
CA VAL A 164 4.00 -0.75 17.14
C VAL A 164 2.48 -0.90 17.20
N VAL A 165 1.94 -2.11 17.10
CA VAL A 165 0.49 -2.35 17.14
C VAL A 165 -0.07 -2.28 18.55
N PHE A 166 0.57 -2.92 19.53
CA PHE A 166 -0.03 -3.13 20.84
C PHE A 166 0.53 -2.24 21.95
N TYR A 167 1.81 -1.85 21.86
CA TYR A 167 2.49 -1.15 22.95
C TYR A 167 2.54 0.37 22.75
N LEU A 168 2.96 0.84 21.57
CA LEU A 168 3.10 2.27 21.28
C LEU A 168 1.79 3.07 21.37
N PRO A 169 0.62 2.59 20.91
CA PRO A 169 -0.64 3.31 21.09
C PRO A 169 -0.99 3.52 22.56
N HIS A 170 -0.64 2.56 23.42
CA HIS A 170 -0.84 2.68 24.87
C HIS A 170 -0.01 3.83 25.44
N ILE A 171 1.27 3.97 25.03
CA ILE A 171 2.13 5.10 25.42
C ILE A 171 1.51 6.43 24.99
N ILE A 172 1.10 6.55 23.72
CA ILE A 172 0.50 7.78 23.17
C ILE A 172 -0.71 8.20 24.03
N ARG A 173 -1.59 7.25 24.35
CA ARG A 173 -2.79 7.51 25.15
C ARG A 173 -2.46 7.86 26.61
N THR A 174 -1.55 7.13 27.24
CA THR A 174 -1.18 7.33 28.66
C THR A 174 -0.58 8.72 28.90
N PHE A 175 0.28 9.17 27.99
CA PHE A 175 0.90 10.51 28.09
C PHE A 175 0.10 11.61 27.37
N LYS A 176 -1.06 11.28 26.78
CA LYS A 176 -1.89 12.19 25.97
C LYS A 176 -1.06 12.90 24.88
N LEU A 177 -0.18 12.17 24.21
CA LEU A 177 0.72 12.72 23.19
C LEU A 177 0.00 13.13 21.91
N ASP A 178 -1.19 12.58 21.68
CA ASP A 178 -2.14 13.00 20.64
C ASP A 178 -2.50 14.49 20.74
N SER A 179 -2.71 15.02 21.95
CA SER A 179 -3.06 16.43 22.18
C SER A 179 -1.93 17.27 22.76
N LYS A 180 -0.95 16.67 23.46
CA LYS A 180 0.16 17.39 24.11
C LYS A 180 1.48 17.31 23.34
N GLY A 181 1.67 16.33 22.47
CA GLY A 181 2.92 16.16 21.72
C GLY A 181 3.04 17.14 20.56
N SER A 182 4.26 17.38 20.07
CA SER A 182 4.52 18.38 19.03
C SER A 182 3.86 18.01 17.69
N PRO A 183 3.22 18.96 16.97
CA PRO A 183 2.71 18.73 15.62
C PRO A 183 3.76 18.28 14.60
N LEU A 184 5.05 18.52 14.86
CA LEU A 184 6.13 17.99 14.02
C LEU A 184 6.16 16.45 13.97
N LEU A 185 5.52 15.80 14.95
CA LEU A 185 5.42 14.35 15.06
C LEU A 185 4.07 13.82 14.56
N LEU A 186 3.34 14.60 13.74
CA LEU A 186 2.17 14.15 12.99
C LEU A 186 2.36 12.78 12.31
N PRO A 187 3.52 12.46 11.69
CA PRO A 187 3.76 11.13 11.12
C PRO A 187 3.55 9.97 12.09
N PHE A 188 3.75 10.19 13.39
CA PHE A 188 3.71 9.16 14.42
C PHE A 188 2.38 9.10 15.19
N GLY A 189 1.37 9.89 14.82
CA GLY A 189 0.12 9.96 15.61
C GLY A 189 0.17 10.97 16.76
N ILE A 190 1.22 11.80 16.82
CA ILE A 190 1.51 12.68 17.95
C ILE A 190 1.17 14.13 17.56
N GLY A 191 0.49 14.84 18.46
CA GLY A 191 0.13 16.26 18.27
C GLY A 191 -1.00 16.52 17.26
N HIS A 192 -1.65 15.49 16.74
CA HIS A 192 -2.67 15.61 15.70
C HIS A 192 -3.99 16.24 16.20
N LEU A 193 -4.24 16.25 17.51
CA LEU A 193 -5.42 16.88 18.13
C LEU A 193 -5.13 18.29 18.66
N ARG A 194 -3.97 18.87 18.33
CA ARG A 194 -3.67 20.24 18.74
C ARG A 194 -4.48 21.26 17.96
N PRO A 195 -4.86 22.40 18.58
CA PRO A 195 -5.59 23.46 17.89
C PRO A 195 -4.85 24.08 16.70
N GLU A 196 -3.51 24.00 16.68
CA GLU A 196 -2.70 24.53 15.58
C GLU A 196 -2.72 23.62 14.34
N VAL A 197 -3.19 22.37 14.47
CA VAL A 197 -3.27 21.41 13.37
C VAL A 197 -4.66 21.52 12.73
N PRO A 198 -4.75 21.79 11.42
CA PRO A 198 -6.04 21.83 10.76
C PRO A 198 -6.69 20.44 10.75
N ALA A 199 -8.01 20.40 10.73
CA ALA A 199 -8.73 19.15 10.52
C ALA A 199 -8.27 18.52 9.20
N MET A 200 -8.00 17.21 9.24
CA MET A 200 -7.56 16.47 8.07
C MET A 200 -8.65 15.51 7.63
N ILE A 201 -8.96 15.52 6.34
CA ILE A 201 -9.96 14.60 5.77
C ILE A 201 -9.42 13.17 5.72
N ASP A 202 -8.13 13.02 5.42
CA ASP A 202 -7.45 11.73 5.41
C ASP A 202 -6.16 11.84 6.24
N TYR A 203 -6.12 11.10 7.33
CA TYR A 203 -4.98 11.02 8.22
C TYR A 203 -4.76 9.59 8.68
N LEU A 204 -3.58 9.05 8.34
CA LEU A 204 -3.19 7.71 8.74
C LEU A 204 -1.76 7.71 9.32
N PRO A 205 -1.60 7.78 10.65
CA PRO A 205 -0.30 7.81 11.28
C PRO A 205 0.47 6.49 11.08
N LEU A 206 1.77 6.50 11.40
CA LEU A 206 2.59 5.28 11.44
C LEU A 206 2.18 4.36 12.59
N ILE A 207 1.73 4.90 13.71
CA ILE A 207 1.34 4.12 14.90
C ILE A 207 -0.19 4.05 14.92
N PRO A 208 -0.82 2.86 14.98
CA PRO A 208 -0.24 1.51 14.98
C PRO A 208 0.03 0.92 13.59
N TYR A 209 -0.39 1.61 12.53
CA TYR A 209 -0.62 1.05 11.21
C TYR A 209 0.62 0.46 10.51
N SER A 210 1.80 1.09 10.67
CA SER A 210 3.07 0.57 10.14
C SER A 210 3.47 -0.77 10.75
N GLY A 211 3.00 -1.10 11.95
CA GLY A 211 3.21 -2.40 12.55
C GLY A 211 2.57 -3.53 11.74
N CYS A 212 1.37 -3.30 11.19
CA CYS A 212 0.71 -4.24 10.27
C CYS A 212 1.53 -4.45 8.99
N PHE A 213 2.16 -3.38 8.48
CA PHE A 213 3.07 -3.47 7.35
C PHE A 213 4.29 -4.34 7.67
N PHE A 214 4.94 -4.15 8.83
CA PHE A 214 6.11 -4.95 9.21
C PHE A 214 5.77 -6.43 9.44
N VAL A 215 4.64 -6.73 10.08
CA VAL A 215 4.12 -8.10 10.15
C VAL A 215 3.89 -8.66 8.75
N GLY A 216 3.32 -7.85 7.85
CA GLY A 216 3.15 -8.20 6.44
C GLY A 216 4.48 -8.55 5.75
N VAL A 217 5.55 -7.77 5.95
CA VAL A 217 6.88 -8.08 5.40
C VAL A 217 7.38 -9.43 5.93
N ALA A 218 7.28 -9.66 7.25
CA ALA A 218 7.70 -10.93 7.85
C ALA A 218 6.93 -12.12 7.25
N LEU A 219 5.60 -12.00 7.13
CA LEU A 219 4.76 -13.01 6.48
C LEU A 219 5.14 -13.20 5.02
N GLY A 220 5.46 -12.13 4.29
CA GLY A 220 5.93 -12.23 2.91
C GLY A 220 7.23 -13.02 2.78
N LYS A 221 8.17 -12.87 3.71
CA LYS A 221 9.40 -13.68 3.75
C LYS A 221 9.15 -15.15 4.10
N ILE A 222 8.15 -15.44 4.94
CA ILE A 222 7.78 -16.80 5.34
C ILE A 222 7.04 -17.52 4.20
N ILE A 223 6.04 -16.87 3.61
CA ILE A 223 5.14 -17.46 2.61
C ILE A 223 5.79 -17.48 1.22
N TYR A 224 6.57 -16.44 0.89
CA TYR A 224 7.22 -16.28 -0.41
C TYR A 224 8.73 -16.08 -0.26
N PRO A 225 9.47 -17.13 0.17
CA PRO A 225 10.93 -17.06 0.27
C PRO A 225 11.53 -16.66 -1.09
N ASP A 226 12.52 -15.77 -1.05
CA ASP A 226 13.15 -15.15 -2.23
C ASP A 226 12.19 -14.43 -3.20
N GLY A 227 10.98 -14.10 -2.75
CA GLY A 227 9.95 -13.48 -3.61
C GLY A 227 9.52 -14.38 -4.76
N LYS A 228 9.52 -15.70 -4.54
CA LYS A 228 9.07 -16.73 -5.47
C LYS A 228 7.68 -17.23 -5.09
N VAL A 229 6.81 -17.34 -6.08
CA VAL A 229 5.46 -17.92 -5.93
C VAL A 229 5.54 -19.39 -6.30
N GLN A 230 5.29 -20.27 -5.33
CA GLN A 230 5.31 -21.72 -5.56
C GLN A 230 4.04 -22.18 -6.26
N LYS A 231 2.89 -21.67 -5.82
CA LYS A 231 1.56 -22.00 -6.37
C LYS A 231 0.69 -20.76 -6.37
N PRO A 232 0.14 -20.34 -7.53
CA PRO A 232 -0.80 -19.22 -7.57
C PRO A 232 -2.17 -19.65 -7.06
N TYR A 233 -2.82 -18.78 -6.28
CA TYR A 233 -4.20 -18.95 -5.83
C TYR A 233 -5.10 -17.88 -6.45
N CYS A 234 -6.42 -18.05 -6.31
CA CYS A 234 -7.43 -17.10 -6.80
C CYS A 234 -7.34 -16.79 -8.31
N THR A 235 -7.03 -17.79 -9.15
CA THR A 235 -6.85 -17.64 -10.60
C THR A 235 -8.16 -17.72 -11.41
N GLY A 236 -9.27 -18.09 -10.77
CA GLY A 236 -10.59 -18.23 -11.40
C GLY A 236 -11.16 -16.91 -11.94
N LYS A 237 -12.12 -16.99 -12.88
CA LYS A 237 -12.75 -15.83 -13.54
C LYS A 237 -13.41 -14.86 -12.55
N VAL A 238 -13.99 -15.38 -11.47
CA VAL A 238 -14.67 -14.60 -10.41
C VAL A 238 -13.72 -13.59 -9.74
N PHE A 239 -12.43 -13.93 -9.63
CA PHE A 239 -11.44 -13.08 -8.98
C PHE A 239 -10.83 -12.02 -9.91
N LYS A 240 -11.08 -12.09 -11.22
CA LYS A 240 -10.46 -11.19 -12.20
C LYS A 240 -10.73 -9.70 -11.96
N PRO A 241 -11.95 -9.25 -11.57
CA PRO A 241 -12.21 -7.84 -11.30
C PRO A 241 -11.38 -7.33 -10.11
N LEU A 242 -11.41 -8.04 -8.98
CA LEU A 242 -10.62 -7.68 -7.80
C LEU A 242 -9.12 -7.74 -8.09
N ALA A 243 -8.66 -8.79 -8.78
CA ALA A 243 -7.26 -8.88 -9.18
C ALA A 243 -6.87 -7.70 -10.10
N PHE A 244 -7.73 -7.28 -11.03
CA PHE A 244 -7.47 -6.10 -11.87
C PHE A 244 -7.32 -4.82 -11.02
N MET A 245 -8.24 -4.61 -10.07
CA MET A 245 -8.18 -3.47 -9.15
C MET A 245 -6.88 -3.49 -8.32
N GLY A 246 -6.50 -4.64 -7.78
CA GLY A 246 -5.27 -4.75 -7.00
C GLY A 246 -4.00 -4.58 -7.81
N ARG A 247 -3.99 -4.97 -9.09
CA ARG A 247 -2.85 -4.73 -10.00
C ARG A 247 -2.62 -3.25 -10.26
N HIS A 248 -3.70 -2.46 -10.28
CA HIS A 248 -3.68 -1.02 -10.55
C HIS A 248 -4.01 -0.20 -9.30
N SER A 249 -3.82 -0.78 -8.10
CA SER A 249 -4.31 -0.21 -6.85
C SER A 249 -3.85 1.22 -6.60
N LEU A 250 -2.60 1.54 -6.94
CA LEU A 250 -2.04 2.89 -6.74
C LEU A 250 -2.71 3.92 -7.65
N LEU A 251 -2.96 3.56 -8.91
CA LEU A 251 -3.63 4.42 -9.88
C LEU A 251 -5.09 4.64 -9.48
N ILE A 252 -5.78 3.56 -9.12
CA ILE A 252 -7.18 3.61 -8.67
C ILE A 252 -7.28 4.43 -7.38
N TYR A 253 -6.38 4.22 -6.41
CA TYR A 253 -6.32 5.03 -5.18
C TYR A 253 -6.11 6.51 -5.48
N ALA A 254 -5.26 6.89 -6.43
CA ALA A 254 -5.05 8.30 -6.75
C ALA A 254 -6.25 8.96 -7.45
N ILE A 255 -6.95 8.22 -8.32
CA ILE A 255 -7.99 8.78 -9.20
C ILE A 255 -9.41 8.67 -8.60
N HIS A 256 -9.66 7.71 -7.70
CA HIS A 256 -11.02 7.46 -7.23
C HIS A 256 -11.67 8.68 -6.59
N GLN A 257 -10.96 9.44 -5.75
CA GLN A 257 -11.57 10.57 -5.03
C GLN A 257 -12.01 11.70 -5.98
N PRO A 258 -11.16 12.25 -6.86
CA PRO A 258 -11.62 13.23 -7.86
C PRO A 258 -12.74 12.71 -8.76
N LEU A 259 -12.68 11.43 -9.15
CA LEU A 259 -13.69 10.82 -10.01
C LEU A 259 -15.04 10.68 -9.30
N LEU A 260 -15.06 10.22 -8.05
CA LEU A 260 -16.27 10.10 -7.24
C LEU A 260 -16.93 11.46 -7.02
N ILE A 261 -16.16 12.48 -6.63
CA ILE A 261 -16.65 13.84 -6.47
C ILE A 261 -17.28 14.35 -7.79
N ALA A 262 -16.60 14.17 -8.92
CA ALA A 262 -17.10 14.61 -10.21
C ALA A 262 -18.40 13.89 -10.63
N LEU A 263 -18.49 12.58 -10.40
CA LEU A 263 -19.67 11.78 -10.72
C LEU A 263 -20.87 12.15 -9.85
N ILE A 264 -20.67 12.30 -8.53
CA ILE A 264 -21.74 12.73 -7.62
C ILE A 264 -22.19 14.15 -7.96
N TRP A 265 -21.25 15.06 -8.21
CA TRP A 265 -21.56 16.42 -8.63
C TRP A 265 -22.40 16.43 -9.92
N LEU A 266 -22.02 15.66 -10.94
CA LEU A 266 -22.79 15.56 -12.17
C LEU A 266 -24.20 15.01 -11.92
N TRP A 267 -24.33 13.99 -11.08
CA TRP A 267 -25.63 13.44 -10.68
C TRP A 267 -26.52 14.52 -10.06
N THR A 268 -26.00 15.34 -9.14
CA THR A 268 -26.75 16.45 -8.49
C THR A 268 -27.15 17.59 -9.44
N LYS A 269 -26.61 17.63 -10.65
CA LYS A 269 -26.97 18.62 -11.68
C LYS A 269 -28.02 18.11 -12.65
N ILE A 270 -28.12 16.79 -12.81
CA ILE A 270 -29.06 16.15 -13.73
C ILE A 270 -30.38 15.84 -13.04
N PHE A 271 -30.31 15.39 -11.78
CA PHE A 271 -31.46 15.00 -10.96
C PHE A 271 -31.59 15.93 -9.76
#